data_AF-A0A139DGJ1-F1
#
_entry.id   AF-A0A139DGJ1-F1
#
_cell.length_a   1.000
_cell.length_b   1.000
_cell.length_c   1.000
_cell.angle_alpha   90.00
_cell.angle_beta   90.00
_cell.angle_gamma   90.00
#
_symmetry.space_group_name_H-M   'P 1'
#
loop_
_entity.id
_entity.type
_entity.pdbx_description
1 polymer ?
#
loop_
_entity_poly.entity_id
_entity_poly.type
_entity_poly.pdbx_seq_one_letter_code
_entity_poly.pdbx_strand_id
1 'polypeptide(L)'
;SRFVAEICFELCQELGTHLENRASSDSQALPLQAAITPVSQRYAERDGVALEGQHQPDVSPQTPVWQHKRVQHAVFGAGKVLGEDQISFEVQFDQGDTLNFSKKSAHLYFSLPDIPADE
;
A
#
# COMPACT_ATOMS: atom_id res chain seq x y z
N SER A 1 9.94 -9.46 6.81
CA SER A 1 9.39 -8.16 7.25
C SER A 1 8.47 -7.65 6.16
N ARG A 2 7.15 -7.51 6.41
CA ARG A 2 6.16 -7.04 5.40
C ARG A 2 6.51 -5.68 4.80
N PHE A 3 7.18 -4.85 5.59
CA PHE A 3 7.62 -3.53 5.19
C PHE A 3 8.59 -3.57 4.02
N VAL A 4 9.33 -4.67 3.79
CA VAL A 4 10.28 -4.77 2.67
C VAL A 4 9.58 -4.79 1.32
N ALA A 5 8.40 -5.39 1.22
CA ALA A 5 7.61 -5.39 -0.03
C ALA A 5 6.93 -4.04 -0.30
N GLU A 6 6.71 -3.23 0.75
CA GLU A 6 6.15 -1.87 0.66
C GLU A 6 7.23 -0.82 0.36
N ILE A 7 8.52 -1.17 0.47
CA ILE A 7 9.62 -0.26 0.15
C ILE A 7 9.80 -0.19 -1.37
N CYS A 8 9.44 0.95 -1.95
CA CYS A 8 9.72 1.29 -3.34
C CYS A 8 11.19 1.73 -3.48
N PHE A 9 12.11 0.75 -3.48
CA PHE A 9 13.56 1.02 -3.55
C PHE A 9 13.94 1.85 -4.77
N GLU A 10 13.34 1.58 -5.93
CA GLU A 10 13.58 2.32 -7.17
C GLU A 10 13.23 3.80 -7.04
N LEU A 11 12.04 4.11 -6.52
CA LEU A 11 11.60 5.49 -6.26
C LEU A 11 12.51 6.19 -5.25
N CYS A 12 12.88 5.51 -4.17
CA CYS A 12 13.79 6.08 -3.16
C CYS A 12 15.18 6.38 -3.75
N GLN A 13 15.69 5.50 -4.60
CA GLN A 13 16.99 5.68 -5.26
C GLN A 13 16.96 6.84 -6.26
N GLU A 14 15.89 6.93 -7.07
CA GLU A 14 15.71 8.00 -8.05
C GLU A 14 15.60 9.37 -7.36
N LEU A 15 14.73 9.51 -6.36
CA LEU A 15 14.59 10.74 -5.56
C LEU A 15 15.90 11.13 -4.87
N GLY A 16 16.58 10.17 -4.21
CA GLY A 16 17.83 10.44 -3.50
C GLY A 16 18.93 10.93 -4.44
N THR A 17 19.05 10.32 -5.62
CA THR A 17 20.05 10.70 -6.62
C THR A 17 19.81 12.11 -7.15
N HIS A 18 18.56 12.48 -7.40
CA HIS A 18 18.24 13.81 -7.90
C HIS A 18 18.43 14.89 -6.84
N LEU A 19 18.11 14.62 -5.57
CA LEU A 19 18.33 15.56 -4.48
C LEU A 19 19.84 15.80 -4.23
N GLU A 20 20.66 14.74 -4.26
CA GLU A 20 22.12 14.85 -4.08
C GLU A 20 22.77 15.66 -5.21
N ASN A 21 22.34 15.46 -6.46
CA ASN A 21 22.91 16.11 -7.64
C ASN A 21 22.35 17.53 -7.89
N ARG A 22 21.42 18.02 -7.06
CA ARG A 22 20.79 19.33 -7.27
C ARG A 22 21.77 20.45 -6.90
N ALA A 23 22.28 21.15 -7.91
CA ALA A 23 22.89 22.45 -7.70
C ALA A 23 21.83 23.43 -7.16
N SER A 24 22.19 24.24 -6.17
CA SER A 24 21.29 25.07 -5.33
C SER A 24 20.45 26.13 -6.06
N SER A 25 20.43 26.12 -7.40
CA SER A 25 19.83 27.13 -8.25
C SER A 25 18.86 26.59 -9.32
N ASP A 26 18.68 25.27 -9.45
CA ASP A 26 17.70 24.73 -10.40
C ASP A 26 16.35 24.44 -9.72
N SER A 27 15.40 25.33 -10.02
CA SER A 27 13.96 25.10 -9.86
C SER A 27 13.41 24.34 -11.07
N GLN A 28 14.07 23.24 -11.45
CA GLN A 28 13.55 22.34 -12.45
C GLN A 28 12.67 21.28 -11.79
N ALA A 29 11.52 21.02 -12.42
CA ALA A 29 10.70 19.88 -12.08
C ALA A 29 11.54 18.59 -12.22
N LEU A 30 11.33 17.66 -11.30
CA LEU A 30 12.10 16.45 -11.16
C LEU A 30 11.35 15.33 -11.91
N PRO A 31 11.85 14.91 -13.09
CA PRO A 31 11.24 13.84 -13.84
C PRO A 31 11.46 12.51 -13.10
N LEU A 32 10.39 11.76 -12.91
CA LEU A 32 10.41 10.43 -12.31
C LEU A 32 9.92 9.41 -13.32
N GLN A 33 10.71 8.35 -13.51
CA GLN A 33 10.30 7.16 -14.25
C GLN A 33 9.42 6.26 -13.39
N ALA A 34 9.67 6.21 -12.08
CA ALA A 34 8.81 5.52 -11.13
C ALA A 34 7.47 6.25 -10.94
N ALA A 35 6.41 5.50 -10.63
CA ALA A 35 5.11 6.09 -10.36
C ALA A 35 5.15 7.02 -9.14
N ILE A 36 4.65 8.24 -9.30
CA ILE A 36 4.55 9.24 -8.23
C ILE A 36 3.53 8.73 -7.20
N THR A 37 4.03 8.43 -6.01
CA THR A 37 3.19 8.03 -4.87
C THR A 37 2.66 9.27 -4.13
N PRO A 38 1.55 9.17 -3.38
CA PRO A 38 1.10 10.24 -2.49
C PRO A 38 2.16 10.62 -1.45
N VAL A 39 3.03 9.69 -1.06
CA VAL A 39 4.13 9.95 -0.11
C VAL A 39 5.19 10.84 -0.75
N SER A 40 5.69 10.48 -1.94
CA SER A 40 6.71 11.26 -2.66
C SER A 40 6.23 12.67 -3.00
N GLN A 41 4.97 12.81 -3.42
CA GLN A 41 4.36 14.12 -3.72
C GLN A 41 4.42 15.07 -2.50
N ARG A 42 4.01 14.59 -1.32
CA ARG A 42 4.04 15.39 -0.08
C ARG A 42 5.45 15.85 0.29
N TYR A 43 6.46 15.00 0.07
CA TYR A 43 7.85 15.35 0.37
C TYR A 43 8.40 16.37 -0.63
N ALA A 44 8.07 16.24 -1.92
CA ALA A 44 8.47 17.18 -2.94
C ALA A 44 7.83 18.57 -2.73
N GLU A 45 6.54 18.63 -2.40
CA GLU A 45 5.86 19.88 -2.05
C GLU A 45 6.50 20.59 -0.86
N ARG A 46 6.89 19.83 0.17
CA ARG A 46 7.57 20.37 1.35
C ARG A 46 8.93 21.00 1.00
N ASP A 47 9.61 20.46 -0.01
CA ASP A 47 10.92 20.94 -0.47
C ASP A 47 10.82 21.95 -1.63
N GLY A 48 9.61 22.35 -2.02
CA GLY A 48 9.37 23.25 -3.14
C GLY A 48 9.77 22.66 -4.50
N VAL A 49 9.78 21.33 -4.62
CA VAL A 49 10.12 20.58 -5.84
C VAL A 49 8.84 20.13 -6.53
N ALA A 50 8.71 20.41 -7.82
CA ALA A 50 7.66 19.82 -8.65
C ALA A 50 8.11 18.45 -9.15
N LEU A 51 7.24 17.43 -9.12
CA LEU A 51 7.50 16.11 -9.70
C LEU A 51 6.80 15.99 -11.05
N GLU A 52 7.47 15.44 -12.05
CA GLU A 52 6.91 15.13 -13.37
C GLU A 52 6.95 13.62 -13.60
N GLY A 53 5.80 13.00 -13.85
CA GLY A 53 5.73 11.54 -14.02
C GLY A 53 4.30 11.00 -13.94
N GLN A 54 4.18 9.68 -14.12
CA GLN A 54 2.89 9.02 -13.99
C GLN A 54 2.52 8.93 -12.51
N HIS A 55 1.34 9.44 -12.16
CA HIS A 55 0.84 9.28 -10.80
C HIS A 55 0.42 7.83 -10.58
N GLN A 56 0.80 7.27 -9.44
CA GLN A 56 0.25 6.00 -9.01
C GLN A 56 -1.27 6.18 -8.92
N PRO A 57 -2.06 5.32 -9.59
CA PRO A 57 -3.50 5.42 -9.55
C PRO A 57 -3.94 5.39 -8.09
N ASP A 58 -4.79 6.34 -7.73
CA ASP A 58 -5.40 6.38 -6.42
C ASP A 58 -6.10 5.04 -6.22
N VAL A 59 -5.70 4.28 -5.21
CA VAL A 59 -6.38 3.03 -4.85
C VAL A 59 -7.67 3.46 -4.13
N SER A 60 -8.58 4.05 -4.91
CA SER A 60 -10.01 4.20 -4.59
C SER A 60 -10.48 2.86 -4.04
N PRO A 61 -11.28 2.86 -2.95
CA PRO A 61 -11.43 1.70 -2.12
C PRO A 61 -11.96 0.54 -2.97
N GLN A 62 -11.04 -0.35 -3.34
CA GLN A 62 -11.37 -1.74 -3.55
C GLN A 62 -12.25 -2.12 -2.37
N THR A 63 -13.41 -2.71 -2.67
CA THR A 63 -14.34 -3.31 -1.73
C THR A 63 -13.61 -3.69 -0.44
N PRO A 64 -14.00 -3.15 0.74
CA PRO A 64 -13.25 -3.36 1.97
C PRO A 64 -12.92 -4.83 2.18
N VAL A 65 -11.75 -5.15 2.70
CA VAL A 65 -11.25 -6.54 2.74
C VAL A 65 -12.22 -7.53 3.39
N TRP A 66 -12.99 -7.08 4.38
CA TRP A 66 -14.00 -7.87 5.08
C TRP A 66 -15.31 -8.09 4.30
N GLN A 67 -15.51 -7.42 3.15
CA GLN A 67 -16.59 -7.71 2.22
C GLN A 67 -16.21 -8.79 1.20
N HIS A 68 -14.97 -9.28 1.23
CA HIS A 68 -14.53 -10.44 0.42
C HIS A 68 -14.75 -11.74 1.17
N LYS A 69 -15.08 -12.81 0.42
CA LYS A 69 -15.25 -14.15 1.01
C LYS A 69 -13.94 -14.71 1.57
N ARG A 70 -12.81 -14.37 0.95
CA ARG A 70 -11.47 -14.87 1.26
C ARG A 70 -10.55 -13.69 1.53
N VAL A 71 -9.76 -13.81 2.59
CA VAL A 71 -8.83 -12.78 3.05
C VAL A 71 -7.52 -13.43 3.47
N GLN A 72 -6.45 -12.65 3.47
CA GLN A 72 -5.13 -13.07 3.92
C GLN A 72 -4.69 -12.19 5.10
N HIS A 73 -4.48 -12.77 6.27
CA HIS A 73 -3.94 -12.09 7.44
C HIS A 73 -2.41 -12.26 7.52
N ALA A 74 -1.69 -11.18 7.80
CA ALA A 74 -0.23 -11.16 7.84
C ALA A 74 0.39 -12.15 8.86
N VAL A 75 -0.36 -12.55 9.89
CA VAL A 75 0.11 -13.48 10.94
C VAL A 75 -0.58 -14.85 10.89
N PHE A 76 -1.87 -14.88 10.56
CA PHE A 76 -2.71 -16.09 10.69
C PHE A 76 -2.94 -16.80 9.36
N GLY A 77 -2.46 -16.23 8.25
CA GLY A 77 -2.61 -16.81 6.94
C GLY A 77 -3.98 -16.54 6.31
N ALA A 78 -4.36 -17.43 5.39
CA ALA A 78 -5.63 -17.33 4.68
C ALA A 78 -6.82 -17.69 5.58
N GLY A 79 -7.93 -16.98 5.36
CA GLY A 79 -9.17 -17.21 6.09
C GLY A 79 -10.40 -16.80 5.30
N LYS A 80 -11.56 -17.16 5.85
CA LYS A 80 -12.89 -16.86 5.31
C LYS A 80 -13.62 -15.91 6.25
N VAL A 81 -14.18 -14.83 5.72
CA VAL A 81 -15.05 -13.94 6.50
C VAL A 81 -16.39 -14.64 6.72
N LEU A 82 -16.83 -14.73 7.98
CA LEU A 82 -18.10 -15.33 8.36
C LEU A 82 -19.23 -14.29 8.44
N GLY A 83 -18.91 -13.08 8.89
CA GLY A 83 -19.85 -11.98 9.02
C GLY A 83 -19.18 -10.72 9.52
N GLU A 84 -19.92 -9.62 9.52
CA GLU A 84 -19.48 -8.32 10.05
C GLU A 84 -20.57 -7.68 10.91
N ASP A 85 -20.14 -6.86 11.87
CA ASP A 85 -20.99 -5.91 12.59
C ASP A 85 -20.62 -4.47 12.19
N GLN A 86 -20.97 -3.46 12.99
CA GLN A 86 -20.67 -2.07 12.67
C GLN A 86 -19.16 -1.74 12.70
N ILE A 87 -18.38 -2.36 13.59
CA ILE A 87 -16.99 -1.97 13.90
C ILE A 87 -15.98 -3.11 13.69
N SER A 88 -16.46 -4.34 13.50
CA SER A 88 -15.66 -5.55 13.47
C SER A 88 -16.18 -6.57 12.44
N PHE A 89 -15.36 -7.58 12.18
CA PHE A 89 -15.70 -8.71 11.32
C PHE A 89 -15.02 -9.99 11.82
N GLU A 90 -15.67 -11.12 11.58
CA GLU A 90 -15.24 -12.43 12.03
C GLU A 90 -14.59 -13.20 10.89
N VAL A 91 -13.42 -13.80 11.15
CA VAL A 91 -12.67 -14.61 10.19
C VAL A 91 -12.39 -15.98 10.77
N GLN A 92 -12.78 -17.01 10.03
CA GLN A 92 -12.34 -18.40 10.26
C GLN A 92 -11.11 -18.67 9.42
N PHE A 93 -9.97 -18.88 10.06
CA PHE A 93 -8.70 -19.20 9.40
C PHE A 93 -8.64 -20.68 8.99
N ASP A 94 -7.89 -20.97 7.93
CA ASP A 94 -7.73 -22.33 7.42
C ASP A 94 -7.02 -23.26 8.44
N GLN A 95 -6.34 -22.68 9.45
CA GLN A 95 -5.77 -23.42 10.59
C GLN A 95 -6.79 -23.83 11.67
N GLY A 96 -8.04 -23.38 11.56
CA GLY A 96 -9.17 -23.80 12.40
C GLY A 96 -9.65 -22.75 13.42
N ASP A 97 -8.84 -21.74 13.73
CA ASP A 97 -9.21 -20.66 14.65
C ASP A 97 -10.21 -19.68 14.02
N THR A 98 -11.18 -19.23 14.81
CA THR A 98 -12.11 -18.14 14.43
C THR A 98 -11.86 -16.94 15.33
N LEU A 99 -11.56 -15.78 14.74
CA LEU A 99 -11.20 -14.56 15.45
C LEU A 99 -11.96 -13.34 14.92
N ASN A 100 -12.19 -12.36 15.78
CA ASN A 100 -12.81 -11.07 15.43
C ASN A 100 -11.76 -9.95 15.29
N PHE A 101 -11.90 -9.14 14.25
CA PHE A 101 -10.95 -8.07 13.91
C PHE A 101 -11.66 -6.73 13.73
N SER A 102 -10.99 -5.64 14.13
CA SER A 102 -11.53 -4.29 13.94
C SER A 102 -11.40 -3.83 12.49
N LYS A 103 -12.48 -3.29 11.93
CA LYS A 103 -12.48 -2.64 10.61
C LYS A 103 -11.51 -1.45 10.55
N LYS A 104 -11.34 -0.74 11.67
CA LYS A 104 -10.46 0.44 11.78
C LYS A 104 -9.00 0.07 11.50
N SER A 105 -8.54 -1.10 11.95
CA SER A 105 -7.15 -1.55 11.80
C SER A 105 -6.98 -2.67 10.77
N ALA A 106 -8.04 -3.08 10.07
CA ALA A 106 -7.98 -4.20 9.13
C ALA A 106 -6.96 -3.96 8.01
N HIS A 107 -6.89 -2.72 7.50
CA HIS A 107 -5.94 -2.31 6.45
C HIS A 107 -4.47 -2.53 6.82
N LEU A 108 -4.16 -2.68 8.12
CA LEU A 108 -2.79 -2.95 8.58
C LEU A 108 -2.41 -4.42 8.49
N TYR A 109 -3.37 -5.35 8.48
CA TYR A 109 -3.07 -6.78 8.63
C TYR A 109 -3.72 -7.68 7.60
N PHE A 110 -4.71 -7.17 6.87
CA PHE A 110 -5.46 -7.92 5.89
C PHE A 110 -5.18 -7.43 4.48
N SER A 111 -5.03 -8.41 3.59
CA SER A 111 -4.92 -8.24 2.16
C SER A 111 -5.84 -9.25 1.47
N LEU A 112 -6.04 -9.11 0.17
CA LEU A 112 -6.64 -10.18 -0.61
C LEU A 112 -5.62 -11.31 -0.78
N PRO A 113 -6.06 -12.59 -0.80
CA PRO A 113 -5.16 -13.67 -1.16
C PRO A 113 -4.58 -13.40 -2.54
N ASP A 114 -3.29 -13.68 -2.73
CA ASP A 114 -2.72 -13.73 -4.07
C ASP A 114 -3.47 -14.81 -4.85
N ILE A 115 -4.37 -14.38 -5.74
CA ILE A 115 -4.95 -15.25 -6.74
C ILE A 115 -3.83 -15.42 -7.77
N PRO A 116 -3.24 -16.62 -7.93
CA PRO A 116 -2.35 -16.83 -9.07
C PRO A 116 -3.16 -16.49 -10.32
N ALA A 117 -2.63 -15.58 -11.14
CA ALA A 117 -3.22 -15.29 -12.43
C ALA A 117 -3.32 -16.61 -13.20
N ASP A 118 -4.55 -17.13 -13.36
CA ASP A 118 -4.79 -18.29 -14.22
C ASP A 118 -4.24 -17.97 -15.62
N GLU A 119 -3.45 -18.92 -16.12
CA GLU A 119 -2.80 -18.98 -17.44
C GLU A 119 -3.82 -18.96 -18.61
#